data_AF-F3ZZX8-F1
#
_entry.id   AF-F3ZZX8-F1
#
_cell.length_a   1.000
_cell.length_b   1.000
_cell.length_c   1.000
_cell.angle_alpha   90.00
_cell.angle_beta   90.00
_cell.angle_gamma   90.00
#
_symmetry.space_group_name_H-M   'P 1'
#
loop_
_entity.id
_entity.type
_entity.pdbx_description
1 polymer ?
#
loop_
_entity_poly.entity_id
_entity_poly.type
_entity_poly.pdbx_seq_one_letter_code
_entity_poly.pdbx_strand_id
1 'polypeptide(L)'
;MPELTPKLGIKKPLGNETVSRAAFNENYDIIDAQAQKNIAQRATAPAHPVEGDLWIDTSVTPNALKKYNGSTWEKVGAVSPGDIGAVANAGSAPSIQAGTDNGKPASGIVGRIYIATDTQIIYRDTGTVWAKVGAVRWSDIDSKPVSYTPSAHKATHALGGNDALTPTDIGAETPAGAQAKVDTHAGLTTAHSATSAAVANKIILRDASGRAKVAAPNAADDIARKDTVDAHATRTDNPHVVTAAQIGAANILTQVKTVDGAESGLDADLLDGLNSGNAAGNIPISNGTVNANLNADKVDGEDANTIKANARTYNSKIVMEVNSSAPSSPTNGQIWYDSVNHKFKGYANGAWV
;
A
#
# COMPACT_ATOMS: atom_id res chain seq x y z
N MET A 1 -120.98 56.95 -45.10
CA MET A 1 -120.23 55.69 -44.86
C MET A 1 -120.84 55.04 -43.63
N PRO A 2 -121.15 53.73 -43.63
CA PRO A 2 -121.68 53.06 -42.44
C PRO A 2 -120.66 53.15 -41.30
N GLU A 3 -121.11 53.50 -40.09
CA GLU A 3 -120.24 53.43 -38.91
C GLU A 3 -119.83 51.99 -38.66
N LEU A 4 -118.53 51.76 -38.45
CA LEU A 4 -118.02 50.43 -38.10
C LEU A 4 -117.94 50.27 -36.58
N THR A 5 -118.18 49.06 -36.07
CA THR A 5 -117.90 48.76 -34.65
C THR A 5 -116.38 48.83 -34.37
N PRO A 6 -115.93 49.36 -33.22
CA PRO A 6 -114.50 49.59 -32.97
C PRO A 6 -113.63 48.32 -32.87
N LYS A 7 -114.22 47.20 -32.41
CA LYS A 7 -113.48 45.96 -32.15
C LYS A 7 -113.52 44.98 -33.32
N LEU A 8 -114.66 44.90 -34.01
CA LEU A 8 -114.92 43.88 -35.03
C LEU A 8 -115.10 44.47 -36.43
N GLY A 9 -115.13 45.79 -36.60
CA GLY A 9 -115.28 46.39 -37.93
C GLY A 9 -116.63 46.12 -38.61
N ILE A 10 -117.63 45.62 -37.88
CA ILE A 10 -118.97 45.31 -38.40
C ILE A 10 -119.68 46.59 -38.85
N LYS A 11 -120.33 46.54 -40.02
CA LYS A 11 -121.13 47.66 -40.55
C LYS A 11 -122.42 47.80 -39.74
N LYS A 12 -122.60 48.93 -39.06
CA LYS A 12 -123.85 49.25 -38.36
C LYS A 12 -124.93 49.66 -39.37
N PRO A 13 -126.12 49.04 -39.35
CA PRO A 13 -127.26 49.51 -40.15
C PRO A 13 -127.69 50.91 -39.71
N LEU A 14 -128.08 51.77 -40.66
CA LEU A 14 -128.75 53.03 -40.31
C LEU A 14 -130.20 52.74 -39.90
N GLY A 15 -130.77 53.54 -38.98
CA GLY A 15 -132.05 53.25 -38.31
C GLY A 15 -133.29 53.11 -39.21
N ASN A 16 -133.16 53.39 -40.49
CA ASN A 16 -134.23 53.32 -41.51
C ASN A 16 -133.81 52.54 -42.77
N GLU A 17 -132.73 51.76 -42.74
CA GLU A 17 -132.30 50.91 -43.86
C GLU A 17 -132.88 49.49 -43.78
N THR A 18 -133.33 48.97 -44.92
CA THR A 18 -133.63 47.54 -45.07
C THR A 18 -132.31 46.80 -45.31
N VAL A 19 -131.91 45.94 -44.39
CA VAL A 19 -130.67 45.14 -44.52
C VAL A 19 -130.92 43.97 -45.47
N SER A 20 -130.14 43.88 -46.55
CA SER A 20 -130.19 42.72 -47.45
C SER A 20 -129.60 41.49 -46.76
N ARG A 21 -130.06 40.29 -47.14
CA ARG A 21 -129.44 39.04 -46.66
C ARG A 21 -127.94 38.95 -46.97
N ALA A 22 -127.49 39.60 -48.05
CA ALA A 22 -126.07 39.70 -48.39
C ALA A 22 -125.27 40.54 -47.37
N ALA A 23 -125.80 41.70 -46.97
CA ALA A 23 -125.15 42.55 -45.96
C ALA A 23 -125.13 41.88 -44.57
N PHE A 24 -126.16 41.11 -44.25
CA PHE A 24 -126.19 40.30 -43.04
C PHE A 24 -125.11 39.21 -43.05
N ASN A 25 -124.96 38.48 -44.15
CA ASN A 25 -123.92 37.47 -44.29
C ASN A 25 -122.51 38.09 -44.22
N GLU A 26 -122.29 39.24 -44.85
CA GLU A 26 -121.00 39.94 -44.78
C GLU A 26 -120.64 40.34 -43.34
N ASN A 27 -121.63 40.79 -42.56
CA ASN A 27 -121.41 41.06 -41.14
C ASN A 27 -121.08 39.78 -40.35
N TYR A 28 -121.68 38.63 -40.70
CA TYR A 28 -121.34 37.33 -40.11
C TYR A 28 -119.92 36.87 -40.48
N ASP A 29 -119.52 37.03 -41.74
CA ASP A 29 -118.16 36.70 -42.20
C ASP A 29 -117.12 37.61 -41.51
N ILE A 30 -117.45 38.89 -41.30
CA ILE A 30 -116.61 39.83 -40.53
C ILE A 30 -116.51 39.41 -39.07
N ILE A 31 -117.62 38.98 -38.45
CA ILE A 31 -117.64 38.47 -37.07
C ILE A 31 -116.73 37.25 -36.96
N ASP A 32 -116.86 36.30 -37.88
CA ASP A 32 -116.06 35.07 -37.90
C ASP A 32 -114.57 35.37 -38.12
N ALA A 33 -114.24 36.17 -39.13
CA ALA A 33 -112.86 36.55 -39.44
C ALA A 33 -112.18 37.38 -38.33
N GLN A 34 -112.93 38.17 -37.56
CA GLN A 34 -112.38 39.01 -36.50
C GLN A 34 -112.46 38.38 -35.10
N ALA A 35 -113.20 37.27 -34.91
CA ALA A 35 -113.27 36.55 -33.63
C ALA A 35 -111.90 36.06 -33.15
N GLN A 36 -110.98 35.76 -34.07
CA GLN A 36 -109.62 35.29 -33.77
C GLN A 36 -108.66 36.34 -33.16
N LYS A 37 -109.01 37.65 -33.13
CA LYS A 37 -108.10 38.68 -32.58
C LYS A 37 -107.92 38.63 -31.07
N ASN A 38 -108.83 37.99 -30.33
CA ASN A 38 -108.68 37.83 -28.88
C ASN A 38 -108.03 36.48 -28.58
N ILE A 39 -106.76 36.51 -28.15
CA ILE A 39 -106.10 35.31 -27.62
C ILE A 39 -106.83 34.89 -26.35
N ALA A 40 -107.45 33.71 -26.36
CA ALA A 40 -108.15 33.19 -25.21
C ALA A 40 -107.19 33.00 -24.03
N GLN A 41 -107.61 33.40 -22.83
CA GLN A 41 -106.86 33.17 -21.59
C GLN A 41 -107.75 32.40 -20.61
N ARG A 42 -107.46 31.12 -20.39
CA ARG A 42 -108.26 30.20 -19.55
C ARG A 42 -107.49 28.91 -19.27
N ALA A 43 -107.93 28.15 -18.26
CA ALA A 43 -107.31 26.89 -17.87
C ALA A 43 -107.67 25.73 -18.82
N THR A 44 -108.82 25.79 -19.49
CA THR A 44 -109.26 24.77 -20.44
C THR A 44 -109.01 25.23 -21.87
N ALA A 45 -108.48 24.34 -22.70
CA ALA A 45 -108.26 24.61 -24.12
C ALA A 45 -109.57 25.06 -24.82
N PRO A 46 -109.51 26.03 -25.75
CA PRO A 46 -110.65 26.39 -26.59
C PRO A 46 -111.23 25.16 -27.31
N ALA A 47 -112.57 25.02 -27.28
CA ALA A 47 -113.27 24.03 -28.06
C ALA A 47 -113.32 24.44 -29.55
N HIS A 48 -113.18 23.47 -30.46
CA HIS A 48 -113.12 23.67 -31.92
C HIS A 48 -111.99 24.62 -32.40
N PRO A 49 -110.71 24.33 -32.07
CA PRO A 49 -109.59 25.14 -32.54
C PRO A 49 -109.34 24.95 -34.05
N VAL A 50 -108.92 26.02 -34.71
CA VAL A 50 -108.43 26.01 -36.10
C VAL A 50 -106.90 26.15 -36.10
N GLU A 51 -106.24 25.54 -37.08
CA GLU A 51 -104.78 25.65 -37.22
C GLU A 51 -104.35 27.13 -37.22
N GLY A 52 -103.38 27.46 -36.36
CA GLY A 52 -102.89 28.83 -36.18
C GLY A 52 -103.49 29.57 -34.99
N ASP A 53 -104.58 29.08 -34.39
CA ASP A 53 -105.17 29.70 -33.20
C ASP A 53 -104.16 29.77 -32.04
N LEU A 54 -104.26 30.84 -31.24
CA LEU A 54 -103.42 31.08 -30.07
C LEU A 54 -104.25 30.99 -28.77
N TRP A 55 -103.65 30.41 -27.75
CA TRP A 55 -104.25 30.26 -26.41
C TRP A 55 -103.21 30.47 -25.33
N ILE A 56 -103.56 31.28 -24.31
CA ILE A 56 -102.79 31.38 -23.07
C ILE A 56 -103.39 30.37 -22.08
N ASP A 57 -102.67 29.27 -21.90
CA ASP A 57 -102.96 28.21 -20.94
C ASP A 57 -102.63 28.67 -19.53
N THR A 58 -103.66 28.94 -18.73
CA THR A 58 -103.53 29.34 -17.32
C THR A 58 -103.63 28.15 -16.36
N SER A 59 -103.65 26.91 -16.84
CA SER A 59 -103.61 25.71 -15.98
C SER A 59 -102.19 25.40 -15.46
N VAL A 60 -101.19 26.01 -16.09
CA VAL A 60 -99.77 25.84 -15.76
C VAL A 60 -99.19 27.14 -15.20
N THR A 61 -98.19 27.05 -14.33
CA THR A 61 -97.47 28.21 -13.79
C THR A 61 -95.98 28.11 -14.17
N PRO A 62 -95.40 29.10 -14.89
CA PRO A 62 -96.06 30.28 -15.45
C PRO A 62 -97.04 29.92 -16.59
N ASN A 63 -98.07 30.76 -16.81
CA ASN A 63 -99.03 30.59 -17.90
C ASN A 63 -98.28 30.37 -19.23
N ALA A 64 -98.70 29.37 -20.01
CA ALA A 64 -98.04 29.01 -21.26
C ALA A 64 -98.82 29.52 -22.47
N LEU A 65 -98.16 30.28 -23.35
CA LEU A 65 -98.72 30.54 -24.67
C LEU A 65 -98.61 29.26 -25.51
N LYS A 66 -99.70 28.89 -26.17
CA LYS A 66 -99.81 27.73 -27.05
C LYS A 66 -100.37 28.14 -28.40
N LYS A 67 -99.96 27.44 -29.46
CA LYS A 67 -100.48 27.56 -30.84
C LYS A 67 -101.04 26.21 -31.27
N TYR A 68 -102.22 26.20 -31.88
CA TYR A 68 -102.80 24.98 -32.43
C TYR A 68 -102.16 24.67 -33.79
N ASN A 69 -101.61 23.46 -33.95
CA ASN A 69 -100.91 23.02 -35.18
C ASN A 69 -101.84 22.31 -36.19
N GLY A 70 -103.16 22.34 -35.97
CA GLY A 70 -104.15 21.61 -36.76
C GLY A 70 -104.62 20.29 -36.12
N SER A 71 -103.88 19.76 -35.14
CA SER A 71 -104.26 18.54 -34.39
C SER A 71 -104.16 18.70 -32.87
N THR A 72 -103.18 19.45 -32.38
CA THR A 72 -102.89 19.61 -30.95
C THR A 72 -102.44 21.02 -30.62
N TRP A 73 -102.65 21.44 -29.36
CA TRP A 73 -102.11 22.68 -28.83
C TRP A 73 -100.64 22.51 -28.43
N GLU A 74 -99.73 23.09 -29.20
CA GLU A 74 -98.28 23.07 -28.94
C GLU A 74 -97.84 24.33 -28.21
N LYS A 75 -96.83 24.23 -27.34
CA LYS A 75 -96.30 25.37 -26.58
C LYS A 75 -95.46 26.29 -27.47
N VAL A 76 -95.69 27.60 -27.38
CA VAL A 76 -94.95 28.64 -28.10
C VAL A 76 -94.42 29.65 -27.09
N GLY A 77 -93.13 29.61 -26.81
CA GLY A 77 -92.47 30.48 -25.81
C GLY A 77 -91.98 29.74 -24.57
N ALA A 78 -91.79 30.48 -23.46
CA ALA A 78 -91.11 30.12 -22.20
C ALA A 78 -90.76 28.62 -22.05
N VAL A 79 -89.54 28.31 -22.43
CA VAL A 79 -88.89 27.01 -22.37
C VAL A 79 -88.36 26.77 -20.96
N SER A 80 -88.61 25.59 -20.39
CA SER A 80 -87.90 25.14 -19.19
C SER A 80 -86.42 24.90 -19.53
N PRO A 81 -85.50 24.86 -18.55
CA PRO A 81 -84.10 24.50 -18.82
C PRO A 81 -83.95 23.21 -19.64
N GLY A 82 -84.84 22.23 -19.45
CA GLY A 82 -84.84 20.98 -20.23
C GLY A 82 -85.15 21.16 -21.72
N ASP A 83 -85.88 22.21 -22.11
CA ASP A 83 -86.36 22.40 -23.49
C ASP A 83 -85.33 23.08 -24.41
N ILE A 84 -84.26 23.68 -23.87
CA ILE A 84 -83.20 24.39 -24.63
C ILE A 84 -81.82 23.70 -24.58
N GLY A 85 -81.76 22.47 -24.07
CA GLY A 85 -80.48 21.81 -23.81
C GLY A 85 -79.66 22.48 -22.71
N ALA A 86 -80.29 23.31 -21.84
CA ALA A 86 -79.64 23.70 -20.60
C ALA A 86 -79.56 22.46 -19.71
N VAL A 87 -78.35 22.17 -19.23
CA VAL A 87 -78.02 20.88 -18.65
C VAL A 87 -78.82 20.66 -17.35
N ALA A 88 -79.90 19.90 -17.43
CA ALA A 88 -80.55 19.29 -16.27
C ALA A 88 -79.72 18.08 -15.85
N ASN A 89 -78.67 18.29 -15.04
CA ASN A 89 -77.74 17.21 -14.73
C ASN A 89 -78.17 16.44 -13.47
N ALA A 90 -78.17 15.11 -13.53
CA ALA A 90 -78.40 14.19 -12.41
C ALA A 90 -77.29 14.24 -11.31
N GLY A 91 -76.56 15.35 -11.21
CA GLY A 91 -75.44 15.55 -10.28
C GLY A 91 -74.89 16.99 -10.20
N SER A 92 -75.66 18.00 -10.61
CA SER A 92 -75.35 19.43 -10.38
C SER A 92 -73.98 19.95 -10.87
N ALA A 93 -73.38 19.40 -11.93
CA ALA A 93 -72.17 19.97 -12.53
C ALA A 93 -72.43 20.58 -13.92
N PRO A 94 -72.73 21.89 -14.01
CA PRO A 94 -72.76 22.59 -15.30
C PRO A 94 -71.94 23.90 -15.33
N SER A 95 -70.97 24.12 -14.43
CA SER A 95 -70.04 25.26 -14.56
C SER A 95 -68.59 24.82 -14.39
N ILE A 96 -67.78 25.01 -15.45
CA ILE A 96 -66.32 24.93 -15.41
C ILE A 96 -65.80 26.35 -15.58
N GLN A 97 -65.07 26.84 -14.60
CA GLN A 97 -64.39 28.14 -14.66
C GLN A 97 -62.88 27.91 -14.56
N ALA A 98 -62.08 28.79 -15.16
CA ALA A 98 -60.63 28.73 -15.09
C ALA A 98 -60.03 30.11 -14.78
N GLY A 99 -58.95 30.14 -14.02
CA GLY A 99 -58.26 31.36 -13.60
C GLY A 99 -57.18 31.08 -12.57
N THR A 100 -56.69 32.10 -11.88
CA THR A 100 -55.70 31.91 -10.80
C THR A 100 -56.35 31.32 -9.56
N ASP A 101 -55.58 30.65 -8.71
CA ASP A 101 -56.10 30.03 -7.48
C ASP A 101 -56.78 31.07 -6.56
N ASN A 102 -56.24 32.28 -6.52
CA ASN A 102 -56.82 33.41 -5.78
C ASN A 102 -58.07 34.02 -6.45
N GLY A 103 -58.28 33.75 -7.74
CA GLY A 103 -59.46 34.20 -8.51
C GLY A 103 -60.66 33.26 -8.39
N LYS A 104 -60.60 32.23 -7.54
CA LYS A 104 -61.72 31.32 -7.26
C LYS A 104 -62.89 32.07 -6.61
N PRO A 105 -64.12 32.00 -7.17
CA PRO A 105 -65.30 32.54 -6.48
C PRO A 105 -65.52 31.86 -5.14
N ALA A 106 -66.28 32.50 -4.24
CA ALA A 106 -66.71 31.85 -3.00
C ALA A 106 -67.44 30.53 -3.30
N SER A 107 -67.16 29.49 -2.52
CA SER A 107 -67.92 28.23 -2.54
C SER A 107 -69.38 28.49 -2.13
N GLY A 108 -70.29 27.64 -2.60
CA GLY A 108 -71.71 27.81 -2.31
C GLY A 108 -72.66 27.04 -3.21
N ILE A 109 -72.14 26.47 -4.30
CA ILE A 109 -72.96 25.72 -5.25
C ILE A 109 -72.29 24.38 -5.47
N VAL A 110 -72.89 23.33 -4.93
CA VAL A 110 -72.40 21.95 -5.06
C VAL A 110 -72.25 21.57 -6.52
N GLY A 111 -71.08 21.03 -6.89
CA GLY A 111 -70.83 20.42 -8.20
C GLY A 111 -70.16 21.32 -9.23
N ARG A 112 -69.93 22.60 -8.94
CA ARG A 112 -69.10 23.46 -9.80
C ARG A 112 -67.66 22.95 -9.85
N ILE A 113 -66.99 23.14 -10.98
CA ILE A 113 -65.57 22.80 -11.17
C ILE A 113 -64.79 24.09 -11.44
N TYR A 114 -63.62 24.21 -10.82
CA TYR A 114 -62.69 25.31 -11.07
C TYR A 114 -61.30 24.77 -11.41
N ILE A 115 -60.69 25.28 -12.47
CA ILE A 115 -59.33 24.93 -12.89
C ILE A 115 -58.42 26.11 -12.56
N ALA A 116 -57.60 25.96 -11.51
CA ALA A 116 -56.59 26.95 -11.17
C ALA A 116 -55.37 26.79 -12.08
N THR A 117 -55.18 27.70 -13.03
CA THR A 117 -54.17 27.57 -14.10
C THR A 117 -52.75 27.83 -13.64
N ASP A 118 -52.59 28.64 -12.60
CA ASP A 118 -51.31 29.01 -11.97
C ASP A 118 -50.77 27.88 -11.07
N THR A 119 -51.63 27.28 -10.28
CA THR A 119 -51.27 26.18 -9.36
C THR A 119 -51.47 24.79 -9.96
N GLN A 120 -52.08 24.72 -11.16
CA GLN A 120 -52.40 23.50 -11.89
C GLN A 120 -53.30 22.54 -11.09
N ILE A 121 -54.19 23.07 -10.24
CA ILE A 121 -55.10 22.30 -9.41
C ILE A 121 -56.53 22.38 -9.95
N ILE A 122 -57.21 21.24 -10.00
CA ILE A 122 -58.64 21.16 -10.26
C ILE A 122 -59.38 21.11 -8.92
N TYR A 123 -60.40 21.95 -8.75
CA TYR A 123 -61.28 21.98 -7.59
C TYR A 123 -62.71 21.64 -7.96
N ARG A 124 -63.44 21.06 -7.00
CA ARG A 124 -64.88 20.83 -7.04
C ARG A 124 -65.53 21.52 -5.85
N ASP A 125 -66.53 22.35 -6.10
CA ASP A 125 -67.29 23.01 -5.05
C ASP A 125 -68.20 21.98 -4.38
N THR A 126 -68.06 21.84 -3.07
CA THR A 126 -68.86 20.93 -2.23
C THR A 126 -70.10 21.61 -1.65
N GLY A 127 -70.32 22.89 -1.97
CA GLY A 127 -71.36 23.75 -1.40
C GLY A 127 -70.89 24.56 -0.19
N THR A 128 -69.82 24.13 0.49
CA THR A 128 -69.24 24.84 1.63
C THR A 128 -67.79 25.21 1.41
N VAL A 129 -67.03 24.36 0.69
CA VAL A 129 -65.62 24.59 0.34
C VAL A 129 -65.31 24.11 -1.07
N TRP A 130 -64.26 24.68 -1.68
CA TRP A 130 -63.63 24.12 -2.88
C TRP A 130 -62.71 22.96 -2.48
N ALA A 131 -63.14 21.74 -2.73
CA ALA A 131 -62.32 20.54 -2.50
C ALA A 131 -61.42 20.28 -3.71
N LYS A 132 -60.15 19.89 -3.49
CA LYS A 132 -59.25 19.49 -4.57
C LYS A 132 -59.70 18.16 -5.18
N VAL A 133 -59.63 18.05 -6.50
CA VAL A 133 -59.96 16.83 -7.24
C VAL A 133 -58.66 16.06 -7.48
N GLY A 134 -58.32 15.18 -6.54
CA GLY A 134 -57.11 14.34 -6.58
C GLY A 134 -55.89 14.95 -5.87
N ALA A 135 -54.84 14.14 -5.73
CA ALA A 135 -53.57 14.56 -5.14
C ALA A 135 -52.64 15.14 -6.22
N VAL A 136 -52.34 16.44 -6.13
CA VAL A 136 -51.50 17.16 -7.10
C VAL A 136 -50.06 17.29 -6.61
N ARG A 137 -49.87 17.43 -5.30
CA ARG A 137 -48.56 17.43 -4.63
C ARG A 137 -48.46 16.30 -3.61
N TRP A 138 -47.24 15.93 -3.23
CA TRP A 138 -47.01 14.96 -2.16
C TRP A 138 -47.77 15.28 -0.87
N SER A 139 -47.91 16.57 -0.52
CA SER A 139 -48.69 17.02 0.64
C SER A 139 -50.18 16.66 0.55
N ASP A 140 -50.73 16.56 -0.66
CA ASP A 140 -52.16 16.34 -0.95
C ASP A 140 -52.56 14.85 -0.91
N ILE A 141 -51.59 13.93 -0.74
CA ILE A 141 -51.85 12.49 -0.59
C ILE A 141 -52.22 12.21 0.88
N ASP A 142 -53.43 11.68 1.10
CA ASP A 142 -53.86 11.17 2.40
C ASP A 142 -53.24 9.79 2.70
N SER A 143 -53.03 9.46 3.97
CA SER A 143 -52.37 8.22 4.40
C SER A 143 -50.98 7.97 3.78
N LYS A 144 -50.31 9.04 3.33
CA LYS A 144 -48.90 8.96 2.95
C LYS A 144 -48.07 8.50 4.17
N PRO A 145 -47.03 7.67 3.97
CA PRO A 145 -46.10 7.36 5.04
C PRO A 145 -45.63 8.67 5.71
N VAL A 146 -45.64 8.73 7.04
CA VAL A 146 -45.02 9.85 7.75
C VAL A 146 -43.57 9.94 7.30
N SER A 147 -43.19 11.11 6.80
CA SER A 147 -41.93 11.37 6.11
C SER A 147 -40.72 10.89 6.92
N TYR A 148 -39.98 9.89 6.42
CA TYR A 148 -38.52 10.01 6.44
C TYR A 148 -38.24 11.13 5.47
N THR A 149 -38.09 12.36 5.94
CA THR A 149 -37.63 13.44 5.07
C THR A 149 -36.25 13.00 4.60
N PRO A 150 -36.03 12.66 3.31
CA PRO A 150 -34.66 12.44 2.86
C PRO A 150 -33.98 13.78 3.11
N SER A 151 -33.05 13.82 4.06
CA SER A 151 -32.17 14.96 4.21
C SER A 151 -31.60 15.25 2.84
N ALA A 152 -31.60 16.53 2.42
CA ALA A 152 -31.03 16.91 1.14
C ALA A 152 -29.61 16.34 1.07
N HIS A 153 -29.37 15.33 0.24
CA HIS A 153 -28.03 14.82 0.00
C HIS A 153 -27.30 15.95 -0.73
N LYS A 154 -26.40 16.64 -0.04
CA LYS A 154 -25.60 17.68 -0.68
C LYS A 154 -24.61 16.90 -1.54
N ALA A 155 -24.70 17.09 -2.85
CA ALA A 155 -24.19 16.24 -3.94
C ALA A 155 -22.71 15.76 -3.92
N THR A 156 -21.95 15.90 -2.84
CA THR A 156 -20.50 15.66 -2.86
C THR A 156 -19.86 15.00 -1.64
N HIS A 157 -20.61 14.60 -0.59
CA HIS A 157 -20.00 14.08 0.66
C HIS A 157 -18.82 14.95 1.14
N ALA A 158 -18.96 16.28 1.04
CA ALA A 158 -17.85 17.19 1.29
C ALA A 158 -17.43 17.17 2.76
N LEU A 159 -16.12 17.18 3.01
CA LEU A 159 -15.54 17.27 4.35
C LEU A 159 -16.11 18.48 5.11
N GLY A 160 -16.68 18.25 6.30
CA GLY A 160 -17.27 19.28 7.16
C GLY A 160 -18.71 19.70 6.82
N GLY A 161 -19.36 19.06 5.83
CA GLY A 161 -20.79 19.25 5.55
C GLY A 161 -21.70 18.41 6.47
N ASN A 162 -23.00 18.68 6.41
CA ASN A 162 -24.04 17.94 7.15
C ASN A 162 -24.19 16.45 6.74
N ASP A 163 -23.55 16.05 5.64
CA ASP A 163 -23.59 14.71 5.02
C ASP A 163 -22.15 14.26 4.67
N ALA A 164 -21.18 14.60 5.54
CA ALA A 164 -19.80 14.19 5.39
C ALA A 164 -19.64 12.72 5.81
N LEU A 165 -19.00 11.90 4.96
CA LEU A 165 -18.60 10.55 5.35
C LEU A 165 -17.40 10.63 6.30
N THR A 166 -17.55 10.04 7.47
CA THR A 166 -16.47 9.78 8.42
C THR A 166 -15.72 8.51 8.01
N PRO A 167 -14.46 8.33 8.45
CA PRO A 167 -13.75 7.06 8.30
C PRO A 167 -14.55 5.85 8.80
N THR A 168 -15.33 6.02 9.87
CA THR A 168 -16.21 4.98 10.43
C THR A 168 -17.30 4.56 9.43
N ASP A 169 -17.85 5.50 8.67
CA ASP A 169 -18.96 5.24 7.74
C ASP A 169 -18.57 4.30 6.59
N ILE A 170 -17.28 4.23 6.27
CA ILE A 170 -16.73 3.36 5.21
C ILE A 170 -15.91 2.19 5.75
N GLY A 171 -15.87 2.01 7.08
CA GLY A 171 -15.03 1.00 7.72
C GLY A 171 -13.53 1.25 7.51
N ALA A 172 -13.11 2.50 7.32
CA ALA A 172 -11.70 2.84 7.20
C ALA A 172 -10.99 2.64 8.54
N GLU A 173 -9.76 2.12 8.45
CA GLU A 173 -8.90 1.94 9.61
C GLU A 173 -8.61 3.29 10.29
N THR A 174 -8.64 3.28 11.62
CA THR A 174 -8.33 4.49 12.40
C THR A 174 -6.81 4.64 12.56
N PRO A 175 -6.29 5.87 12.72
CA PRO A 175 -4.88 6.05 13.06
C PRO A 175 -4.47 5.27 14.33
N ALA A 176 -5.34 5.20 15.33
CA ALA A 176 -5.11 4.44 16.55
C ALA A 176 -5.06 2.92 16.31
N GLY A 177 -5.97 2.39 15.49
CA GLY A 177 -5.97 0.96 15.12
C GLY A 177 -4.80 0.58 14.22
N ALA A 178 -4.40 1.46 13.28
CA ALA A 178 -3.16 1.30 12.52
C ALA A 178 -1.93 1.28 13.43
N GLN A 179 -1.84 2.19 14.41
CA GLN A 179 -0.77 2.20 15.40
C GLN A 179 -0.77 0.92 16.24
N ALA A 180 -1.93 0.45 16.71
CA ALA A 180 -2.04 -0.78 17.48
C ALA A 180 -1.55 -2.01 16.68
N LYS A 181 -1.78 -2.06 15.36
CA LYS A 181 -1.23 -3.11 14.48
C LYS A 181 0.29 -3.03 14.39
N VAL A 182 0.86 -1.83 14.26
CA VAL A 182 2.31 -1.60 14.23
C VAL A 182 2.94 -1.98 15.57
N ASP A 183 2.37 -1.57 16.68
CA ASP A 183 2.87 -1.89 18.02
C ASP A 183 2.84 -3.40 18.28
N THR A 184 1.77 -4.07 17.84
CA THR A 184 1.67 -5.54 17.89
C THR A 184 2.79 -6.18 17.08
N HIS A 185 3.07 -5.69 15.86
CA HIS A 185 4.15 -6.21 15.01
C HIS A 185 5.54 -5.94 15.63
N ALA A 186 5.77 -4.74 16.18
CA ALA A 186 7.02 -4.37 16.85
C ALA A 186 7.31 -5.23 18.10
N GLY A 187 6.26 -5.73 18.77
CA GLY A 187 6.37 -6.65 19.89
C GLY A 187 6.65 -8.11 19.51
N LEU A 188 6.53 -8.49 18.23
CA LEU A 188 6.76 -9.87 17.80
C LEU A 188 8.25 -10.22 17.82
N THR A 189 8.60 -11.23 18.61
CA THR A 189 9.94 -11.84 18.60
C THR A 189 10.08 -12.94 17.54
N THR A 190 8.99 -13.32 16.88
CA THR A 190 8.93 -14.38 15.86
C THR A 190 8.17 -13.92 14.61
N ALA A 191 8.31 -12.64 14.27
CA ALA A 191 7.64 -12.03 13.12
C ALA A 191 7.82 -12.88 11.86
N HIS A 192 6.74 -13.10 11.11
CA HIS A 192 6.75 -13.88 9.87
C HIS A 192 7.30 -15.31 10.02
N SER A 193 7.09 -15.94 11.19
CA SER A 193 7.63 -17.27 11.53
C SER A 193 9.16 -17.32 11.55
N ALA A 194 9.84 -16.21 11.87
CA ALA A 194 11.29 -16.19 12.05
C ALA A 194 11.74 -17.22 13.10
N THR A 195 12.89 -17.86 12.88
CA THR A 195 13.43 -18.89 13.78
C THR A 195 14.94 -18.80 13.93
N SER A 196 15.47 -19.22 15.08
CA SER A 196 16.91 -19.34 15.33
C SER A 196 17.49 -20.66 14.84
N ALA A 197 16.66 -21.58 14.39
CA ALA A 197 17.06 -22.83 13.76
C ALA A 197 17.41 -22.62 12.27
N ALA A 198 18.29 -23.47 11.73
CA ALA A 198 18.66 -23.47 10.31
C ALA A 198 17.54 -24.10 9.46
N VAL A 199 16.44 -23.38 9.29
CA VAL A 199 15.26 -23.82 8.51
C VAL A 199 15.19 -23.01 7.21
N ALA A 200 15.06 -23.71 6.08
CA ALA A 200 14.92 -23.07 4.78
C ALA A 200 13.67 -22.17 4.70
N ASN A 201 13.74 -21.11 3.90
CA ASN A 201 12.63 -20.17 3.64
C ASN A 201 12.08 -19.47 4.90
N LYS A 202 12.91 -19.29 5.94
CA LYS A 202 12.57 -18.54 7.16
C LYS A 202 13.53 -17.38 7.38
N ILE A 203 13.02 -16.31 7.98
CA ILE A 203 13.83 -15.18 8.42
C ILE A 203 14.68 -15.62 9.61
N ILE A 204 15.94 -15.19 9.63
CA ILE A 204 16.88 -15.49 10.72
C ILE A 204 16.48 -14.69 11.97
N LEU A 205 16.34 -15.40 13.09
CA LEU A 205 16.11 -14.89 14.45
C LEU A 205 17.28 -15.30 15.36
N ARG A 206 17.50 -14.55 16.44
CA ARG A 206 18.39 -14.95 17.53
C ARG A 206 17.63 -15.69 18.63
N ASP A 207 18.20 -16.75 19.19
CA ASP A 207 17.65 -17.44 20.36
C ASP A 207 17.78 -16.61 21.65
N ALA A 208 17.31 -17.16 22.78
CA ALA A 208 17.38 -16.49 24.09
C ALA A 208 18.82 -16.18 24.55
N SER A 209 19.84 -16.81 23.96
CA SER A 209 21.25 -16.54 24.20
C SER A 209 21.89 -15.64 23.12
N GLY A 210 21.08 -15.06 22.22
CA GLY A 210 21.55 -14.18 21.15
C GLY A 210 22.14 -14.89 19.93
N ARG A 211 22.01 -16.22 19.81
CA ARG A 211 22.64 -17.00 18.73
C ARG A 211 21.67 -17.25 17.58
N ALA A 212 22.18 -17.26 16.35
CA ALA A 212 21.43 -17.65 15.15
C ALA A 212 22.14 -18.80 14.45
N LYS A 213 21.37 -19.72 13.86
CA LYS A 213 21.91 -20.82 13.04
C LYS A 213 21.53 -20.62 11.58
N VAL A 214 22.47 -20.91 10.70
CA VAL A 214 22.26 -21.03 9.25
C VAL A 214 22.68 -22.43 8.81
N ALA A 215 22.21 -22.86 7.63
CA ALA A 215 22.63 -24.13 7.05
C ALA A 215 24.13 -24.12 6.69
N ALA A 216 24.72 -25.28 6.45
CA ALA A 216 26.09 -25.35 5.97
C ALA A 216 26.23 -24.61 4.62
N PRO A 217 27.26 -23.76 4.44
CA PRO A 217 27.52 -23.09 3.17
C PRO A 217 27.69 -24.10 2.03
N ASN A 218 27.05 -23.84 0.89
CA ASN A 218 27.19 -24.60 -0.36
C ASN A 218 27.87 -23.76 -1.46
N ALA A 219 27.75 -22.43 -1.40
CA ALA A 219 28.37 -21.49 -2.32
C ALA A 219 29.30 -20.51 -1.58
N ALA A 220 30.17 -19.84 -2.33
CA ALA A 220 31.17 -18.92 -1.76
C ALA A 220 30.56 -17.62 -1.19
N ASP A 221 29.36 -17.25 -1.64
CA ASP A 221 28.60 -16.08 -1.21
C ASP A 221 27.59 -16.39 -0.08
N ASP A 222 27.54 -17.63 0.40
CA ASP A 222 26.76 -18.01 1.57
C ASP A 222 27.34 -17.44 2.88
N ILE A 223 26.48 -17.29 3.89
CA ILE A 223 26.90 -16.90 5.24
C ILE A 223 27.76 -18.02 5.86
N ALA A 224 29.02 -17.72 6.18
CA ALA A 224 29.89 -18.65 6.88
C ALA A 224 29.36 -19.02 8.28
N ARG A 225 29.60 -20.26 8.71
CA ARG A 225 29.27 -20.73 10.06
C ARG A 225 30.49 -20.71 10.97
N LYS A 226 30.27 -20.57 12.29
CA LYS A 226 31.36 -20.53 13.26
C LYS A 226 32.22 -21.81 13.22
N ASP A 227 31.62 -22.99 13.09
CA ASP A 227 32.35 -24.26 12.98
C ASP A 227 33.25 -24.30 11.73
N THR A 228 32.78 -23.80 10.59
CA THR A 228 33.58 -23.69 9.37
C THR A 228 34.75 -22.72 9.51
N VAL A 229 34.54 -21.59 10.21
CA VAL A 229 35.58 -20.59 10.47
C VAL A 229 36.58 -21.08 11.52
N ASP A 230 36.10 -21.70 12.61
CA ASP A 230 36.94 -22.27 13.66
C ASP A 230 37.81 -23.41 13.09
N ALA A 231 37.23 -24.27 12.24
CA ALA A 231 37.98 -25.28 11.52
C ALA A 231 39.09 -24.62 10.69
N HIS A 232 38.79 -23.59 9.91
CA HIS A 232 39.81 -22.85 9.17
C HIS A 232 40.87 -22.19 10.07
N ALA A 233 40.46 -21.58 11.19
CA ALA A 233 41.36 -20.88 12.12
C ALA A 233 42.28 -21.83 12.90
N THR A 234 41.84 -23.06 13.16
CA THR A 234 42.60 -24.08 13.88
C THR A 234 43.40 -25.01 12.97
N ARG A 235 43.32 -24.81 11.65
CA ARG A 235 44.17 -25.52 10.69
C ARG A 235 45.61 -25.08 10.79
N THR A 236 46.41 -25.92 11.46
CA THR A 236 47.87 -25.79 11.55
C THR A 236 48.58 -26.37 10.34
N ASP A 237 47.87 -27.09 9.47
CA ASP A 237 48.34 -27.65 8.20
C ASP A 237 48.39 -26.62 7.05
N ASN A 238 48.26 -25.33 7.37
CA ASN A 238 48.22 -24.17 6.47
C ASN A 238 47.97 -24.50 4.98
N PRO A 239 46.71 -24.43 4.49
CA PRO A 239 46.37 -24.79 3.12
C PRO A 239 46.81 -23.79 2.05
N HIS A 240 47.39 -22.64 2.41
CA HIS A 240 47.90 -21.71 1.41
C HIS A 240 49.28 -22.15 0.96
N VAL A 241 49.39 -23.30 0.28
CA VAL A 241 50.55 -23.81 -0.49
C VAL A 241 51.71 -22.85 -0.36
N VAL A 242 52.40 -22.82 0.80
CA VAL A 242 53.25 -21.65 1.07
C VAL A 242 54.46 -21.87 0.18
N THR A 243 54.39 -21.31 -1.02
CA THR A 243 55.38 -21.58 -2.05
C THR A 243 56.71 -21.09 -1.54
N ALA A 244 57.81 -21.64 -2.04
CA ALA A 244 59.14 -21.11 -1.75
C ALA A 244 59.24 -19.60 -2.06
N ALA A 245 58.36 -19.05 -2.90
CA ALA A 245 58.20 -17.61 -3.14
C ALA A 245 57.43 -16.87 -2.03
N GLN A 246 56.36 -17.47 -1.46
CA GLN A 246 55.57 -16.87 -0.36
C GLN A 246 56.29 -16.92 0.98
N ILE A 247 56.96 -18.02 1.30
CA ILE A 247 57.92 -18.01 2.41
C ILE A 247 59.07 -17.09 2.02
N GLY A 248 59.48 -17.09 0.75
CA GLY A 248 60.62 -16.34 0.25
C GLY A 248 61.90 -17.06 0.63
N ALA A 249 62.74 -17.38 -0.36
CA ALA A 249 64.04 -18.01 -0.13
C ALA A 249 64.89 -17.24 0.91
N ALA A 250 64.71 -15.91 0.99
CA ALA A 250 65.34 -15.06 2.01
C ALA A 250 64.85 -15.32 3.44
N ASN A 251 63.56 -15.61 3.65
CA ASN A 251 63.07 -15.93 5.00
C ASN A 251 63.44 -17.37 5.38
N ILE A 252 63.43 -18.31 4.41
CA ILE A 252 63.95 -19.68 4.64
C ILE A 252 65.43 -19.61 5.05
N LEU A 253 66.24 -18.85 4.32
CA LEU A 253 67.65 -18.62 4.66
C LEU A 253 67.80 -17.94 6.03
N THR A 254 67.02 -16.89 6.31
CA THR A 254 67.05 -16.20 7.61
C THR A 254 66.72 -17.14 8.77
N GLN A 255 65.67 -17.96 8.65
CA GLN A 255 65.26 -18.88 9.71
C GLN A 255 66.30 -19.99 9.91
N VAL A 256 66.79 -20.61 8.83
CA VAL A 256 67.81 -21.67 8.92
C VAL A 256 69.11 -21.12 9.51
N LYS A 257 69.49 -19.86 9.20
CA LYS A 257 70.67 -19.20 9.80
C LYS A 257 70.59 -19.04 11.32
N THR A 258 69.39 -18.95 11.89
CA THR A 258 69.22 -18.75 13.34
C THR A 258 69.39 -20.03 14.16
N VAL A 259 69.29 -21.20 13.52
CA VAL A 259 69.29 -22.50 14.24
C VAL A 259 70.70 -23.07 14.41
N ASP A 260 71.66 -22.68 13.57
CA ASP A 260 72.95 -23.37 13.40
C ASP A 260 74.15 -22.67 14.06
N GLY A 261 73.94 -21.61 14.85
CA GLY A 261 75.05 -20.97 15.58
C GLY A 261 76.05 -20.26 14.65
N ALA A 262 77.23 -19.87 15.15
CA ALA A 262 78.07 -18.85 14.51
C ALA A 262 78.35 -19.14 13.03
N GLU A 263 77.74 -18.28 12.20
CA GLU A 263 77.74 -18.21 10.75
C GLU A 263 76.82 -19.23 9.97
N SER A 264 76.47 -20.46 10.37
CA SER A 264 75.24 -21.20 9.90
C SER A 264 75.05 -21.69 8.42
N GLY A 265 76.11 -21.97 7.66
CA GLY A 265 76.17 -21.92 6.18
C GLY A 265 76.67 -20.56 5.67
N LEU A 266 77.01 -19.71 6.62
CA LEU A 266 78.35 -19.55 7.17
C LEU A 266 79.19 -20.85 7.37
N ASP A 267 78.89 -21.73 8.35
CA ASP A 267 79.63 -22.99 8.63
C ASP A 267 79.01 -23.90 9.74
N ALA A 268 78.49 -25.10 9.40
CA ALA A 268 77.93 -26.12 10.34
C ALA A 268 78.97 -27.18 10.79
N ASP A 269 80.21 -27.00 10.33
CA ASP A 269 81.33 -27.94 10.39
C ASP A 269 82.57 -27.33 11.06
N LEU A 270 82.53 -26.04 11.41
CA LEU A 270 83.57 -25.36 12.20
C LEU A 270 83.22 -25.35 13.69
N LEU A 271 84.25 -25.44 14.53
CA LEU A 271 84.15 -25.24 15.98
C LEU A 271 85.05 -24.05 16.34
N ASP A 272 84.45 -23.00 16.91
CA ASP A 272 85.11 -21.72 17.24
C ASP A 272 85.87 -21.08 16.05
N GLY A 273 85.33 -21.20 14.83
CA GLY A 273 85.92 -20.62 13.62
C GLY A 273 87.15 -21.35 13.09
N LEU A 274 87.43 -22.56 13.58
CA LEU A 274 88.46 -23.44 13.05
C LEU A 274 87.86 -24.67 12.37
N ASN A 275 88.36 -25.00 11.17
CA ASN A 275 87.94 -26.18 10.43
C ASN A 275 88.62 -27.44 10.99
N SER A 276 87.99 -28.60 10.88
CA SER A 276 88.62 -29.88 11.21
C SER A 276 89.57 -30.32 10.08
N GLY A 277 90.85 -30.58 10.37
CA GLY A 277 91.80 -31.01 9.33
C GLY A 277 93.26 -31.01 9.76
N ASN A 278 94.14 -31.35 8.81
CA ASN A 278 95.58 -31.51 9.07
C ASN A 278 96.43 -30.25 8.76
N ALA A 279 95.79 -29.17 8.33
CA ALA A 279 96.44 -27.89 8.02
C ALA A 279 96.70 -27.05 9.28
N ALA A 280 97.66 -26.12 9.21
CA ALA A 280 97.94 -25.21 10.32
C ALA A 280 96.74 -24.28 10.57
N GLY A 281 96.34 -24.16 11.84
CA GLY A 281 95.15 -23.39 12.24
C GLY A 281 93.86 -24.20 12.29
N ASN A 282 93.83 -25.43 11.80
CA ASN A 282 92.67 -26.30 11.91
C ASN A 282 92.63 -27.03 13.27
N ILE A 283 91.43 -27.48 13.66
CA ILE A 283 91.25 -28.44 14.74
C ILE A 283 91.86 -29.78 14.30
N PRO A 284 92.84 -30.30 15.04
CA PRO A 284 93.51 -31.54 14.67
C PRO A 284 92.54 -32.72 14.63
N ILE A 285 92.61 -33.51 13.56
CA ILE A 285 91.87 -34.78 13.46
C ILE A 285 92.83 -35.96 13.48
N SER A 286 92.48 -37.02 14.22
CA SER A 286 93.29 -38.25 14.33
C SER A 286 93.00 -39.22 13.17
N ASN A 287 93.18 -38.75 11.94
CA ASN A 287 92.90 -39.53 10.72
C ASN A 287 94.13 -40.27 10.15
N GLY A 288 95.24 -40.35 10.90
CA GLY A 288 96.46 -41.03 10.47
C GLY A 288 97.41 -40.19 9.59
N THR A 289 97.04 -38.95 9.26
CA THR A 289 97.95 -37.98 8.62
C THR A 289 98.56 -37.06 9.66
N VAL A 290 99.83 -36.69 9.51
CA VAL A 290 100.51 -35.77 10.44
C VAL A 290 99.90 -34.38 10.34
N ASN A 291 99.47 -33.84 11.48
CA ASN A 291 99.04 -32.45 11.58
C ASN A 291 100.30 -31.56 11.66
N ALA A 292 100.53 -30.74 10.64
CA ALA A 292 101.74 -29.91 10.57
C ALA A 292 101.60 -28.64 11.43
N ASN A 293 102.69 -28.22 12.09
CA ASN A 293 102.79 -26.98 12.89
C ASN A 293 101.83 -26.89 14.08
N LEU A 294 101.41 -28.03 14.64
CA LEU A 294 100.73 -28.01 15.93
C LEU A 294 101.74 -27.76 17.03
N ASN A 295 101.49 -26.80 17.92
CA ASN A 295 102.28 -26.62 19.14
C ASN A 295 102.29 -27.85 20.08
N ALA A 296 101.65 -28.96 19.70
CA ALA A 296 101.75 -30.24 20.38
C ALA A 296 103.15 -30.87 20.26
N ASP A 297 103.95 -30.48 19.26
CA ASP A 297 105.34 -30.94 19.09
C ASP A 297 106.38 -30.06 19.83
N LYS A 298 105.93 -28.93 20.40
CA LYS A 298 106.76 -28.01 21.18
C LYS A 298 106.62 -28.27 22.67
N VAL A 299 107.74 -28.50 23.35
CA VAL A 299 107.81 -28.46 24.82
C VAL A 299 108.31 -27.07 25.19
N ASP A 300 107.49 -26.29 25.89
CA ASP A 300 107.79 -24.91 26.31
C ASP A 300 108.27 -23.98 25.17
N GLY A 301 107.80 -24.23 23.95
CA GLY A 301 108.09 -23.42 22.76
C GLY A 301 109.27 -23.89 21.90
N GLU A 302 109.97 -24.96 22.29
CA GLU A 302 111.11 -25.51 21.55
C GLU A 302 110.77 -26.83 20.82
N ASP A 303 111.22 -26.97 19.58
CA ASP A 303 111.10 -28.20 18.77
C ASP A 303 112.07 -29.29 19.29
N ALA A 304 111.69 -30.57 19.14
CA ALA A 304 112.51 -31.73 19.51
C ALA A 304 113.94 -31.71 18.94
N ASN A 305 114.16 -31.08 17.78
CA ASN A 305 115.46 -30.91 17.16
C ASN A 305 116.34 -29.90 17.93
N THR A 306 115.75 -28.85 18.49
CA THR A 306 116.47 -27.88 19.34
C THR A 306 116.89 -28.53 20.66
N ILE A 307 116.04 -29.37 21.25
CA ILE A 307 116.36 -30.13 22.46
C ILE A 307 117.54 -31.10 22.21
N LYS A 308 117.53 -31.81 21.06
CA LYS A 308 118.64 -32.70 20.67
C LYS A 308 119.96 -31.97 20.41
N ALA A 309 119.91 -30.73 19.90
CA ALA A 309 121.08 -29.91 19.69
C ALA A 309 121.69 -29.46 21.03
N ASN A 310 120.85 -28.97 21.95
CA ASN A 310 121.29 -28.53 23.28
C ASN A 310 121.84 -29.68 24.13
N ALA A 311 121.30 -30.90 23.99
CA ALA A 311 121.82 -32.09 24.66
C ALA A 311 123.23 -32.53 24.19
N ARG A 312 123.67 -32.16 22.98
CA ARG A 312 124.99 -32.54 22.43
C ARG A 312 126.13 -31.60 22.80
N THR A 313 125.82 -30.37 23.21
CA THR A 313 126.83 -29.34 23.53
C THR A 313 127.49 -29.54 24.91
N TYR A 314 127.00 -30.48 25.74
CA TYR A 314 127.54 -30.77 27.09
C TYR A 314 128.09 -32.21 27.23
N ASN A 315 128.79 -32.74 26.22
CA ASN A 315 129.39 -34.08 26.28
C ASN A 315 130.69 -34.10 27.11
N SER A 316 130.51 -34.29 28.41
CA SER A 316 131.51 -34.50 29.45
C SER A 316 132.15 -35.91 29.37
N LYS A 317 133.26 -36.06 28.63
CA LYS A 317 134.15 -37.24 28.73
C LYS A 317 135.63 -36.85 28.71
N ILE A 318 136.37 -37.26 29.74
CA ILE A 318 137.85 -37.18 29.88
C ILE A 318 138.49 -38.33 29.06
N VAL A 319 139.54 -38.07 28.28
CA VAL A 319 140.30 -39.06 27.47
C VAL A 319 141.66 -39.34 28.15
N MET A 320 142.12 -40.60 28.24
CA MET A 320 143.41 -41.01 28.85
C MET A 320 144.20 -42.00 27.95
N GLU A 321 145.53 -41.88 27.89
CA GLU A 321 146.43 -42.74 27.09
C GLU A 321 146.92 -43.99 27.87
N VAL A 322 147.01 -45.14 27.18
CA VAL A 322 147.43 -46.45 27.74
C VAL A 322 148.81 -46.82 27.18
N ASN A 323 149.78 -47.09 28.06
CA ASN A 323 151.15 -47.45 27.64
C ASN A 323 151.70 -48.58 28.52
N SER A 324 152.64 -49.39 28.00
CA SER A 324 153.18 -50.56 28.72
C SER A 324 154.27 -50.23 29.74
N SER A 325 154.73 -48.98 29.74
CA SER A 325 155.72 -48.46 30.68
C SER A 325 155.37 -47.05 31.09
N ALA A 326 155.70 -46.68 32.33
CA ALA A 326 155.47 -45.32 32.82
C ALA A 326 156.20 -44.29 31.92
N PRO A 327 155.57 -43.13 31.62
CA PRO A 327 156.22 -42.04 30.88
C PRO A 327 157.59 -41.69 31.47
N SER A 328 158.61 -41.54 30.62
CA SER A 328 160.00 -41.31 31.03
C SER A 328 160.30 -39.87 31.50
N SER A 329 159.35 -38.94 31.35
CA SER A 329 159.47 -37.54 31.79
C SER A 329 158.10 -36.95 32.17
N PRO A 330 157.46 -37.41 33.26
CA PRO A 330 156.10 -37.00 33.62
C PRO A 330 156.01 -35.64 34.32
N THR A 331 154.87 -34.97 34.13
CA THR A 331 154.54 -33.69 34.77
C THR A 331 153.54 -33.86 35.90
N ASN A 332 153.64 -33.00 36.92
CA ASN A 332 152.76 -33.06 38.09
C ASN A 332 151.28 -32.90 37.67
N GLY A 333 150.41 -33.83 38.07
CA GLY A 333 148.99 -33.87 37.69
C GLY A 333 148.66 -34.77 36.49
N GLN A 334 149.66 -35.34 35.81
CA GLN A 334 149.42 -36.30 34.74
C GLN A 334 148.84 -37.61 35.29
N ILE A 335 147.79 -38.13 34.64
CA ILE A 335 147.21 -39.44 34.93
C ILE A 335 147.55 -40.40 33.81
N TRP A 336 148.10 -41.55 34.15
CA TRP A 336 148.41 -42.64 33.23
C TRP A 336 147.77 -43.93 33.74
N TYR A 337 147.33 -44.80 32.83
CA TYR A 337 146.89 -46.14 33.20
C TYR A 337 148.05 -47.12 33.06
N ASP A 338 148.52 -47.60 34.21
CA ASP A 338 149.49 -48.69 34.30
C ASP A 338 148.82 -49.99 33.85
N SER A 339 149.02 -50.32 32.58
CA SER A 339 148.45 -51.50 31.94
C SER A 339 148.98 -52.81 32.51
N VAL A 340 150.12 -52.79 33.21
CA VAL A 340 150.74 -53.98 33.81
C VAL A 340 150.10 -54.27 35.17
N ASN A 341 149.85 -53.23 35.98
CA ASN A 341 149.27 -53.38 37.33
C ASN A 341 147.76 -53.10 37.41
N HIS A 342 147.13 -52.76 36.28
CA HIS A 342 145.74 -52.37 36.15
C HIS A 342 145.30 -51.22 37.08
N LYS A 343 146.14 -50.19 37.20
CA LYS A 343 145.89 -49.05 38.10
C LYS A 343 146.00 -47.73 37.35
N PHE A 344 145.12 -46.80 37.70
CA PHE A 344 145.33 -45.40 37.39
C PHE A 344 146.41 -44.84 38.33
N LYS A 345 147.42 -44.25 37.72
CA LYS A 345 148.57 -43.63 38.37
C LYS A 345 148.52 -42.13 38.13
N GLY A 346 148.65 -41.36 39.21
CA GLY A 346 148.85 -39.91 39.14
C GLY A 346 150.32 -39.58 39.37
N TYR A 347 150.93 -38.72 38.57
CA TYR A 347 152.26 -38.21 38.90
C TYR A 347 152.12 -37.03 39.87
N ALA A 348 152.53 -37.24 41.11
CA ALA A 348 152.46 -36.23 42.17
C ALA A 348 153.81 -36.08 42.86
N ASN A 349 154.32 -34.85 42.98
CA ASN A 349 155.51 -34.50 43.75
C ASN A 349 156.75 -35.36 43.44
N GLY A 350 156.97 -35.64 42.16
CA GLY A 350 158.15 -36.37 41.69
C GLY A 350 158.02 -37.90 41.72
N ALA A 351 156.85 -38.45 42.03
CA ALA A 351 156.61 -39.88 42.03
C ALA A 351 155.24 -40.26 41.44
N TRP A 352 155.15 -41.46 40.89
CA TRP A 352 153.88 -42.06 40.46
C TRP A 352 153.15 -42.67 41.66
N VAL A 353 152.08 -42.02 42.11
CA VAL A 353 151.16 -42.53 43.15
C VAL A 353 150.06 -43.34 42.50
#